data_AF-A0AAF0ZYY1-F1
#
_entry.id   AF-A0AAF0ZYY1-F1
#
_cell.length_a   1.000
_cell.length_b   1.000
_cell.length_c   1.000
_cell.angle_alpha   90.00
_cell.angle_beta   90.00
_cell.angle_gamma   90.00
#
_symmetry.space_group_name_H-M   'P 1'
#
loop_
_entity.id
_entity.type
_entity.pdbx_description
1 polymer ?
#
loop_
_entity_poly.entity_id
_entity_poly.type
_entity_poly.pdbx_seq_one_letter_code
_entity_poly.pdbx_strand_id
1 'polypeptide(L)'
;MKSTTSRGGKKYFVTFIDNCIRNDYVYLLNGKDEAIETSRQYNIEVENQLGKKIRSDRDGDSKSHFAEICLKSGIIHQTVALFTSI
;
A
#
# COMPACT_ATOMS: atom_id res chain seq x y z
N MET A 1 3.73 -16.34 -15.42
CA MET A 1 2.90 -16.45 -14.19
C MET A 1 1.44 -16.56 -14.60
N LYS A 2 0.71 -17.58 -14.16
CA LYS A 2 -0.75 -17.63 -14.30
C LYS A 2 -1.35 -16.71 -13.23
N SER A 3 -2.19 -15.77 -13.61
CA SER A 3 -2.92 -14.88 -12.69
C SER A 3 -4.23 -15.56 -12.30
N THR A 4 -4.34 -15.99 -11.04
CA THR A 4 -5.59 -16.50 -10.47
C THR A 4 -6.38 -15.33 -9.93
N THR A 5 -7.60 -15.16 -10.42
CA THR A 5 -8.53 -14.13 -9.96
C THR A 5 -9.22 -14.56 -8.66
N SER A 6 -9.56 -13.60 -7.81
CA SER A 6 -10.42 -13.86 -6.65
C SER A 6 -11.82 -14.33 -7.10
N ARG A 7 -12.62 -14.88 -6.17
CA ARG A 7 -14.03 -15.24 -6.46
C ARG A 7 -14.86 -14.07 -7.00
N GLY A 8 -14.45 -12.82 -6.70
CA GLY A 8 -15.06 -11.59 -7.21
C GLY A 8 -14.39 -11.00 -8.45
N GLY A 9 -13.50 -11.74 -9.13
CA GLY A 9 -12.83 -11.29 -10.36
C GLY A 9 -11.68 -10.30 -10.17
N LYS A 10 -11.29 -10.02 -8.92
CA LYS A 10 -10.17 -9.10 -8.62
C LYS A 10 -8.83 -9.80 -8.87
N LYS A 11 -7.88 -9.09 -9.47
CA LYS A 11 -6.59 -9.63 -9.94
C LYS A 11 -5.42 -9.28 -9.04
N TYR A 12 -5.58 -8.23 -8.25
CA TYR A 12 -4.54 -7.69 -7.37
C TYR A 12 -5.13 -7.42 -6.00
N PHE A 13 -4.27 -7.29 -5.00
CA PHE A 13 -4.63 -6.83 -3.67
C PHE A 13 -3.52 -5.94 -3.12
N VAL A 14 -3.88 -5.04 -2.22
CA VAL A 14 -2.95 -4.24 -1.42
C VAL A 14 -3.27 -4.47 0.05
N THR A 15 -2.22 -4.62 0.84
CA THR A 15 -2.33 -4.79 2.30
C THR A 15 -1.66 -3.61 2.98
N PHE A 16 -2.35 -2.98 3.92
CA PHE A 16 -1.79 -1.99 4.83
C PHE A 16 -1.67 -2.60 6.21
N ILE A 17 -0.46 -2.62 6.76
CA ILE A 17 -0.11 -3.27 8.03
C ILE A 17 0.23 -2.17 9.02
N ASP A 18 -0.52 -2.07 10.12
CA ASP A 18 -0.21 -1.18 11.22
C ASP A 18 0.46 -1.95 12.36
N ASN A 19 1.78 -1.75 12.51
CA ASN A 19 2.58 -2.40 13.55
C ASN A 19 2.25 -1.93 14.97
N CYS A 20 1.58 -0.80 15.15
CA CYS A 20 1.23 -0.25 16.46
C CYS A 20 -0.05 -0.88 17.01
N ILE A 21 -1.06 -1.10 16.16
CA ILE A 21 -2.37 -1.62 16.58
C ILE A 21 -2.66 -3.05 16.08
N ARG A 22 -1.73 -3.67 15.34
CA ARG A 22 -1.87 -5.01 14.74
C ARG A 22 -3.14 -5.16 13.88
N ASN A 23 -3.66 -4.06 13.34
CA ASN A 23 -4.73 -4.10 12.36
C ASN A 23 -4.10 -4.13 10.97
N ASP A 24 -4.51 -5.15 10.21
CA ASP A 24 -4.15 -5.31 8.81
C ASP A 24 -5.39 -5.07 7.95
N TYR A 25 -5.29 -4.17 6.98
CA TYR A 25 -6.35 -3.89 6.02
C TYR A 25 -5.99 -4.50 4.68
N VAL A 26 -6.90 -5.25 4.07
CA VAL A 26 -6.74 -5.84 2.75
C VAL A 26 -7.78 -5.30 1.80
N TYR A 27 -7.33 -4.71 0.69
CA TYR A 27 -8.21 -4.20 -0.37
C TYR A 27 -7.97 -4.98 -1.66
N LEU A 28 -9.06 -5.39 -2.33
CA LEU A 28 -9.01 -6.12 -3.60
C LEU A 28 -9.16 -5.17 -4.78
N LEU A 29 -8.24 -5.27 -5.74
CA LEU A 29 -8.11 -4.34 -6.86
C LEU A 29 -8.33 -5.03 -8.21
N ASN A 30 -8.90 -4.29 -9.17
CA ASN A 30 -9.00 -4.75 -10.56
C ASN A 30 -7.66 -4.58 -11.29
N GLY A 31 -6.95 -3.50 -10.99
CA GLY A 31 -5.69 -3.09 -11.62
C GLY A 31 -4.67 -2.58 -10.59
N LYS A 32 -3.39 -2.52 -10.96
CA LYS A 32 -2.32 -1.99 -10.09
C LYS A 32 -2.41 -0.46 -9.92
N ASP A 33 -3.01 0.20 -10.89
CA ASP A 33 -3.30 1.64 -10.91
C ASP A 33 -4.28 2.06 -9.80
N GLU A 34 -5.17 1.17 -9.34
CA GLU A 34 -6.08 1.44 -8.23
C GLU A 34 -5.37 1.55 -6.86
N ALA A 35 -4.13 1.07 -6.74
CA ALA A 35 -3.41 1.02 -5.46
C ALA A 35 -3.17 2.41 -4.85
N ILE A 36 -2.97 3.42 -5.69
CA ILE A 36 -2.68 4.80 -5.26
C ILE A 36 -3.92 5.42 -4.62
N GLU A 37 -5.07 5.31 -5.29
CA GLU A 37 -6.32 5.83 -4.75
C GLU A 37 -6.73 5.07 -3.49
N THR A 38 -6.56 3.74 -3.49
CA THR A 38 -6.82 2.91 -2.32
C THR A 38 -5.96 3.33 -1.13
N SER A 39 -4.70 3.71 -1.36
CA SER A 39 -3.81 4.19 -0.30
C SER A 39 -4.22 5.56 0.26
N ARG A 40 -4.77 6.45 -0.58
CA ARG A 40 -5.32 7.74 -0.12
C ARG A 40 -6.55 7.53 0.73
N GLN A 41 -7.45 6.64 0.29
CA GLN A 41 -8.65 6.27 1.04
C GLN A 41 -8.28 5.65 2.39
N TYR A 42 -7.31 4.73 2.42
CA TYR A 42 -6.78 4.16 3.66
C TYR A 42 -6.27 5.25 4.62
N ASN A 43 -5.46 6.20 4.13
CA ASN A 43 -4.96 7.29 4.98
C ASN A 43 -6.10 8.10 5.62
N ILE A 44 -7.15 8.44 4.86
CA ILE A 44 -8.32 9.17 5.38
C ILE A 44 -9.05 8.33 6.44
N GLU A 45 -9.23 7.03 6.20
CA GLU A 45 -9.89 6.12 7.14
C GLU A 45 -9.13 6.03 8.46
N VAL A 46 -7.81 5.88 8.42
CA VAL A 46 -6.99 5.81 9.64
C VAL A 46 -6.92 7.17 10.35
N GLU A 47 -6.83 8.29 9.61
CA GLU A 47 -6.90 9.63 10.21
C GLU A 47 -8.21 9.86 10.97
N ASN A 48 -9.33 9.44 10.38
CA ASN A 48 -10.65 9.51 11.01
C ASN A 48 -10.74 8.61 12.25
N GLN A 49 -10.16 7.40 12.20
CA GLN A 49 -10.16 6.47 13.33
C GLN A 49 -9.29 6.98 14.49
N LEU A 50 -8.12 7.56 14.20
CA LEU A 50 -7.18 8.04 15.21
C LEU A 50 -7.51 9.45 15.71
N GLY A 51 -8.38 10.19 15.02
CA GLY A 51 -8.67 11.60 15.29
C GLY A 51 -7.45 12.51 15.13
N LYS A 52 -6.44 12.06 14.36
CA LYS A 52 -5.14 12.71 14.19
C LYS A 52 -4.69 12.58 12.75
N LYS A 53 -4.13 13.66 12.22
CA LYS A 53 -3.52 13.68 10.90
C LYS A 53 -2.26 12.81 10.90
N ILE A 54 -2.14 11.89 9.94
CA ILE A 54 -0.98 11.02 9.83
C ILE A 54 0.00 11.69 8.88
N ARG A 55 1.23 11.93 9.35
CA ARG A 55 2.32 12.41 8.51
C ARG A 55 3.14 11.21 8.08
N SER A 56 3.34 11.12 6.77
CA SER A 56 4.17 10.11 6.14
C SER A 56 5.57 10.67 5.95
N ASP A 57 6.56 10.10 6.65
CA ASP A 57 7.94 10.54 6.58
C ASP A 57 8.60 10.03 5.30
N ARG A 58 9.00 10.95 4.42
CA ARG A 58 9.51 10.66 3.08
C ARG A 58 10.90 10.00 3.13
N ASP A 59 10.97 8.69 3.26
CA ASP A 59 12.20 7.94 2.99
C ASP A 59 12.20 7.50 1.51
N GLY A 60 12.91 8.26 0.68
CA GLY A 60 12.80 8.20 -0.77
C GLY A 60 14.11 7.81 -1.44
N ASP A 61 14.26 6.54 -1.80
CA ASP A 61 15.25 6.10 -2.80
C ASP A 61 14.77 4.88 -3.63
N SER A 62 13.49 4.87 -4.02
CA SER A 62 12.93 3.76 -4.82
C SER A 62 12.72 4.19 -6.28
N LYS A 63 13.51 3.61 -7.20
CA LYS A 63 13.59 3.96 -8.64
C LYS A 63 12.43 3.46 -9.51
N SER A 64 11.26 3.16 -8.93
CA SER A 64 10.12 2.61 -9.69
C SER A 64 9.05 3.68 -9.97
N HIS A 65 8.35 3.57 -11.11
CA HIS A 65 7.22 4.45 -11.43
C HIS A 65 6.16 4.44 -10.31
N PHE A 66 5.96 3.28 -9.68
CA PHE A 66 5.07 3.14 -8.53
C PHE A 66 5.58 3.93 -7.32
N ALA A 67 6.88 3.88 -7.03
CA ALA A 67 7.49 4.66 -5.97
C ALA A 67 7.40 6.18 -6.21
N GLU A 68 7.53 6.65 -7.45
CA GLU A 68 7.34 8.07 -7.77
C GLU A 68 5.90 8.51 -7.49
N ILE A 69 4.92 7.68 -7.81
CA ILE A 69 3.51 8.01 -7.55
C ILE A 69 3.20 7.92 -6.05
N CYS A 70 3.80 6.97 -5.34
CA CYS A 70 3.75 6.90 -3.88
C CYS A 70 4.36 8.17 -3.26
N LEU A 71 5.54 8.59 -3.72
CA LEU A 71 6.22 9.81 -3.28
C LEU A 71 5.33 11.06 -3.49
N LYS A 72 4.72 11.20 -4.67
CA LYS A 72 3.78 12.30 -4.97
C LYS A 72 2.53 12.29 -4.09
N SER A 73 2.12 11.11 -3.63
CA SER A 73 0.93 10.94 -2.79
C SER A 73 1.26 10.90 -1.29
N GLY A 74 2.51 11.12 -0.90
CA GLY A 74 2.95 11.05 0.49
C GLY A 74 2.85 9.65 1.07
N ILE A 75 3.17 8.61 0.29
CA ILE A 75 3.21 7.21 0.73
C ILE A 75 4.65 6.73 0.72
N ILE A 76 5.11 6.13 1.82
CA ILE A 76 6.42 5.49 1.90
C ILE A 76 6.33 4.15 1.19
N HIS A 77 7.12 3.96 0.14
CA HIS A 77 7.23 2.70 -0.57
C HIS A 77 8.49 1.95 -0.13
N GLN A 78 8.32 0.93 0.70
CA GLN A 78 9.42 0.06 1.13
C GLN A 78 9.40 -1.25 0.34
N THR A 79 10.46 -1.52 -0.40
CA THR A 79 10.65 -2.81 -1.08
C THR A 79 11.56 -3.68 -0.22
N VAL A 80 11.02 -4.73 0.39
CA VAL A 80 11.86 -5.81 0.96
C VAL A 80 12.25 -6.76 -0.18
N ALA A 81 13.54 -6.82 -0.49
CA ALA A 81 14.08 -7.80 -1.43
C ALA A 81 14.04 -9.19 -0.76
N LEU A 82 13.25 -10.11 -1.32
CA LEU A 82 13.18 -11.51 -0.85
C LEU A 82 14.40 -12.31 -1.30
N PHE A 83 15.60 -11.98 -0.81
CA PHE A 83 16.75 -12.89 -0.83
C PHE A 83 17.75 -12.51 0.28
N THR A 84 17.52 -13.03 1.49
CA THR A 84 18.64 -13.36 2.39
C THR A 84 18.74 -14.87 2.40
N SER A 85 19.63 -15.42 1.56
CA SER A 85 20.16 -16.75 1.79
C SER A 85 20.85 -16.74 3.14
N ILE A 86 20.46 -17.67 4.02
CA ILE A 86 21.16 -17.99 5.27
C ILE A 86 22.52 -18.60 4.93
#